data_AF-A0A4R6AQS2-F1
#
_entry.id   AF-A0A4R6AQS2-F1
#
_cell.length_a   1.000
_cell.length_b   1.000
_cell.length_c   1.000
_cell.angle_alpha   90.00
_cell.angle_beta   90.00
_cell.angle_gamma   90.00
#
_symmetry.space_group_name_H-M   'P 1'
#
loop_
_entity.id
_entity.type
_entity.pdbx_description
1 polymer ?
#
loop_
_entity_poly.entity_id
_entity_poly.type
_entity_poly.pdbx_seq_one_letter_code
_entity_poly.pdbx_strand_id
1 'polypeptide(L)'
;MRTIAMIAVLLGTSPLAAQDFSEGSEARSWNLYAEQPARFEARVVDMLCAVTGDCPEDCGGGQRQIGLLRSVDDVLVYPNKNAQPVFSGAAVDLLPFCGADVEVDGLMLDDPDIGARNIYLVQRIRRLDGDEWINAQSWTENWAAQNPDASGEGPWFRRDPRVAAEIEAHGYLGLGLDVDAAFIADWF
;
A
#
# COMPACT_ATOMS: atom_id res chain seq x y z
N MET A 1 31.56 10.88 -59.14
CA MET A 1 30.72 10.05 -58.25
C MET A 1 31.37 10.07 -56.87
N ARG A 2 30.74 10.75 -55.90
CA ARG A 2 31.24 10.88 -54.53
C ARG A 2 30.55 9.83 -53.66
N THR A 3 31.29 8.82 -53.23
CA THR A 3 30.80 7.81 -52.30
C THR A 3 30.82 8.40 -50.90
N ILE A 4 29.63 8.69 -50.34
CA ILE A 4 29.47 9.10 -48.94
C ILE A 4 29.38 7.81 -48.11
N ALA A 5 30.38 7.57 -47.26
CA ALA A 5 30.35 6.51 -46.28
C ALA A 5 29.46 6.93 -45.11
N MET A 6 28.32 6.27 -44.93
CA MET A 6 27.52 6.37 -43.70
C MET A 6 28.23 5.60 -42.58
N ILE A 7 28.66 6.32 -41.55
CA ILE A 7 29.05 5.74 -40.27
C ILE A 7 27.76 5.57 -39.46
N ALA A 8 27.31 4.33 -39.30
CA ALA A 8 26.22 3.99 -38.39
C ALA A 8 26.75 4.05 -36.95
N VAL A 9 26.31 5.03 -36.18
CA VAL A 9 26.53 5.10 -34.74
C VAL A 9 25.62 4.06 -34.09
N LEU A 10 26.20 2.93 -33.69
CA LEU A 10 25.56 1.98 -32.78
C LEU A 10 25.50 2.64 -31.41
N LEU A 11 24.37 3.30 -31.11
CA LEU A 11 24.01 3.65 -29.75
C LEU A 11 23.86 2.32 -28.98
N GLY A 12 24.79 2.06 -28.07
CA GLY A 12 24.74 0.89 -27.21
C GLY A 12 23.44 0.90 -26.43
N THR A 13 22.60 -0.09 -26.66
CA THR A 13 21.52 -0.45 -25.75
C THR A 13 22.18 -0.96 -24.48
N SER A 14 22.43 -0.07 -23.52
CA SER A 14 22.71 -0.50 -22.15
C SER A 14 21.61 -1.48 -21.75
N PRO A 15 21.94 -2.68 -21.23
CA PRO A 15 20.90 -3.53 -20.67
C PRO A 15 20.13 -2.68 -19.65
N LEU A 16 18.80 -2.72 -19.72
CA LEU A 16 17.92 -2.15 -18.72
C LEU A 16 18.34 -2.79 -17.40
N ALA A 17 19.21 -2.13 -16.63
CA ALA A 17 19.50 -2.56 -15.28
C ALA A 17 18.15 -2.57 -14.56
N ALA A 18 17.87 -3.65 -13.82
CA ALA A 18 16.71 -3.65 -12.93
C ALA A 18 16.78 -2.35 -12.12
N GLN A 19 15.73 -1.53 -12.22
CA GLN A 19 15.76 -0.20 -11.61
C GLN A 19 15.86 -0.37 -10.09
N ASP A 20 16.87 0.27 -9.50
CA ASP A 20 17.06 0.26 -8.07
C ASP A 20 16.10 1.27 -7.43
N PHE A 21 14.96 0.78 -6.94
CA PHE A 21 13.99 1.62 -6.25
C PHE A 21 14.47 2.09 -4.88
N SER A 22 15.60 1.61 -4.34
CA SER A 22 16.12 2.09 -3.07
C SER A 22 16.79 3.47 -3.16
N GLU A 23 17.17 3.90 -4.37
CA GLU A 23 17.89 5.15 -4.57
C GLU A 23 17.04 6.36 -4.11
N GLY A 24 17.58 7.13 -3.17
CA GLY A 24 16.93 8.34 -2.66
C GLY A 24 15.69 8.10 -1.79
N SER A 25 15.41 6.85 -1.41
CA SER A 25 14.39 6.52 -0.40
C SER A 25 14.84 6.97 0.99
N GLU A 26 13.92 7.55 1.75
CA GLU A 26 14.09 7.82 3.19
C GLU A 26 13.13 6.98 4.03
N ALA A 27 12.65 5.86 3.48
CA ALA A 27 11.78 4.93 4.17
C ALA A 27 12.47 4.38 5.43
N ARG A 28 11.72 4.36 6.53
CA ARG A 28 12.18 3.81 7.80
C ARG A 28 11.87 2.32 7.85
N SER A 29 12.91 1.50 7.96
CA SER A 29 12.82 0.06 8.17
C SER A 29 11.94 -0.29 9.36
N TRP A 30 11.15 -1.38 9.22
CA TRP A 30 10.38 -2.00 10.29
C TRP A 30 11.00 -3.31 10.77
N ASN A 31 12.17 -3.66 10.24
CA ASN A 31 12.89 -4.92 10.44
C ASN A 31 12.07 -6.14 10.01
N LEU A 32 11.27 -6.01 8.96
CA LEU A 32 10.56 -7.14 8.38
C LEU A 32 11.50 -7.96 7.50
N TYR A 33 11.26 -9.26 7.49
CA TYR A 33 11.92 -10.14 6.54
C TYR A 33 11.57 -9.69 5.11
N ALA A 34 12.58 -9.67 4.24
CA ALA A 34 12.46 -9.31 2.83
C ALA A 34 11.95 -7.88 2.52
N GLU A 35 11.96 -6.96 3.49
CA GLU A 35 11.67 -5.55 3.21
C GLU A 35 12.85 -4.86 2.52
N GLN A 36 12.53 -3.97 1.59
CA GLN A 36 13.49 -3.11 0.90
C GLN A 36 12.92 -1.68 0.82
N PRO A 37 13.74 -0.64 1.08
CA PRO A 37 13.32 0.73 0.80
C PRO A 37 13.01 0.86 -0.70
N ALA A 38 11.89 1.51 -1.02
CA ALA A 38 11.44 1.70 -2.38
C ALA A 38 10.78 3.06 -2.56
N ARG A 39 11.32 3.84 -3.48
CA ARG A 39 10.85 5.13 -3.92
C ARG A 39 10.63 5.09 -5.43
N PHE A 40 9.43 5.46 -5.88
CA PHE A 40 9.08 5.42 -7.30
C PHE A 40 7.91 6.33 -7.63
N GLU A 41 7.83 6.69 -8.91
CA GLU A 41 6.67 7.39 -9.48
C GLU A 41 5.59 6.38 -9.89
N ALA A 42 4.33 6.72 -9.63
CA ALA A 42 3.19 5.90 -9.98
C ALA A 42 1.93 6.74 -10.19
N ARG A 43 0.98 6.18 -10.93
CA ARG A 43 -0.39 6.66 -10.96
C ARG A 43 -1.22 5.96 -9.88
N VAL A 44 -1.96 6.73 -9.09
CA VAL A 44 -2.89 6.17 -8.10
C VAL A 44 -4.16 5.71 -8.82
N VAL A 45 -4.52 4.45 -8.65
CA VAL A 45 -5.64 3.80 -9.36
C VAL A 45 -6.52 3.01 -8.40
N ASP A 46 -7.76 2.74 -8.81
CA ASP A 46 -8.51 1.59 -8.29
C ASP A 46 -7.93 0.32 -8.92
N MET A 47 -7.55 -0.67 -8.09
CA MET A 47 -7.00 -1.93 -8.56
C MET A 47 -7.97 -2.71 -9.45
N LEU A 48 -9.28 -2.67 -9.16
CA LEU A 48 -10.26 -3.37 -9.98
C LEU A 48 -10.41 -2.70 -11.35
N CYS A 49 -10.44 -1.37 -11.39
CA CYS A 49 -10.42 -0.59 -12.62
C CYS A 49 -9.18 -0.94 -13.47
N ALA A 50 -8.00 -0.98 -12.86
CA ALA A 50 -6.74 -1.29 -13.56
C ALA A 50 -6.74 -2.70 -14.19
N VAL A 51 -7.36 -3.67 -13.54
CA VAL A 51 -7.37 -5.07 -14.00
C VAL A 51 -8.55 -5.39 -14.93
N THR A 52 -9.71 -4.77 -14.72
CA THR A 52 -10.97 -5.19 -15.36
C THR A 52 -11.63 -4.11 -16.22
N GLY A 53 -11.27 -2.85 -16.03
CA GLY A 53 -11.93 -1.70 -16.65
C GLY A 53 -13.22 -1.25 -15.95
N ASP A 54 -13.63 -1.88 -14.84
CA ASP A 54 -14.71 -1.37 -13.98
C ASP A 54 -14.19 -0.18 -13.16
N CYS A 55 -14.40 1.03 -13.70
CA CYS A 55 -13.81 2.26 -13.19
C CYS A 55 -14.88 3.20 -12.61
N PRO A 56 -15.27 3.03 -11.33
CA PRO A 56 -16.12 4.00 -10.67
C PRO A 56 -15.40 5.36 -10.55
N GLU A 57 -16.18 6.43 -10.43
CA GLU A 57 -15.64 7.75 -10.11
C GLU A 57 -14.90 7.73 -8.76
N ASP A 58 -13.92 8.64 -8.61
CA ASP A 58 -13.15 8.84 -7.36
C ASP A 58 -12.57 7.54 -6.77
N CYS A 59 -12.15 6.60 -7.63
CA CYS A 59 -11.64 5.29 -7.21
C CYS A 59 -12.61 4.58 -6.24
N GLY A 60 -13.92 4.79 -6.40
CA GLY A 60 -14.96 4.25 -5.54
C GLY A 60 -15.07 4.88 -4.15
N GLY A 61 -14.54 6.09 -3.93
CA GLY A 61 -14.78 6.89 -2.72
C GLY A 61 -14.36 6.21 -1.41
N GLY A 62 -13.30 5.41 -1.46
CA GLY A 62 -12.80 4.65 -0.31
C GLY A 62 -13.39 3.24 -0.14
N GLN A 63 -14.30 2.82 -1.04
CA GLN A 63 -14.88 1.47 -1.02
C GLN A 63 -14.14 0.47 -1.93
N ARG A 64 -13.13 0.93 -2.67
CA ARG A 64 -12.30 0.09 -3.52
C ARG A 64 -10.87 0.02 -2.97
N GLN A 65 -10.18 -1.05 -3.34
CA GLN A 65 -8.77 -1.18 -3.04
C GLN A 65 -7.96 -0.27 -3.97
N ILE A 66 -7.26 0.70 -3.40
CA ILE A 66 -6.32 1.55 -4.13
C ILE A 66 -5.05 0.77 -4.48
N GLY A 67 -4.52 1.02 -5.67
CA GLY A 67 -3.28 0.51 -6.22
C GLY A 67 -2.37 1.64 -6.71
N LEU A 68 -1.12 1.30 -6.98
CA LEU A 68 -0.12 2.19 -7.58
C LEU A 68 0.35 1.57 -8.88
N LEU A 69 -0.01 2.16 -10.03
CA LEU A 69 0.49 1.73 -11.33
C LEU A 69 1.83 2.44 -11.58
N ARG A 70 2.92 1.71 -11.41
CA ARG A 70 4.27 2.27 -11.45
C ARG A 70 4.64 2.76 -12.85
N SER A 71 5.14 3.99 -12.95
CA SER A 71 5.29 4.70 -14.23
C SER A 71 6.37 4.13 -15.15
N VAL A 72 7.36 3.41 -14.61
CA VAL A 72 8.54 2.96 -15.37
C VAL A 72 8.32 1.61 -16.07
N ASP A 73 7.37 0.80 -15.60
CA ASP A 73 7.17 -0.57 -16.06
C ASP A 73 5.71 -1.07 -16.01
N ASP A 74 4.74 -0.19 -15.72
CA ASP A 74 3.31 -0.48 -15.61
C ASP A 74 2.97 -1.62 -14.63
N VAL A 75 3.85 -1.90 -13.67
CA VAL A 75 3.57 -2.88 -12.62
C VAL A 75 2.55 -2.30 -11.64
N LEU A 76 1.45 -3.01 -11.45
CA LEU A 76 0.47 -2.71 -10.43
C LEU A 76 0.99 -3.16 -9.06
N VAL A 77 1.34 -2.18 -8.23
CA VAL A 77 1.82 -2.36 -6.86
C VAL A 77 0.65 -2.28 -5.88
N TYR A 78 0.65 -3.16 -4.87
CA TYR A 78 -0.36 -3.22 -3.82
C TYR A 78 0.06 -2.46 -2.55
N PRO A 79 -0.37 -1.20 -2.35
CA PRO A 79 -0.14 -0.46 -1.11
C PRO A 79 -1.06 -0.98 0.01
N ASN A 80 -0.72 -2.13 0.59
CA ASN A 80 -1.57 -2.78 1.59
C ASN A 80 -1.62 -2.01 2.93
N LYS A 81 -0.58 -1.22 3.23
CA LYS A 81 -0.36 -0.66 4.57
C LYS A 81 0.20 0.76 4.53
N ASN A 82 -0.21 1.61 5.46
CA ASN A 82 0.43 2.91 5.72
C ASN A 82 1.44 2.86 6.88
N ALA A 83 2.06 3.97 7.25
CA ALA A 83 3.08 4.05 8.31
C ALA A 83 2.56 3.85 9.74
N GLN A 84 1.27 3.55 9.96
CA GLN A 84 0.77 3.29 11.31
C GLN A 84 1.32 1.99 11.91
N PRO A 85 1.81 2.00 13.16
CA PRO A 85 2.43 0.86 13.79
C PRO A 85 1.45 -0.32 13.98
N VAL A 86 1.99 -1.46 14.43
CA VAL A 86 1.25 -2.70 14.75
C VAL A 86 0.33 -3.22 13.65
N PHE A 87 0.66 -2.92 12.39
CA PHE A 87 -0.05 -3.44 11.21
C PHE A 87 -1.55 -3.10 11.15
N SER A 88 -1.99 -2.04 11.83
CA SER A 88 -3.41 -1.76 12.03
C SER A 88 -3.97 -0.59 11.20
N GLY A 89 -3.40 -0.22 10.04
CA GLY A 89 -3.87 0.96 9.31
C GLY A 89 -3.76 0.82 7.81
N ALA A 90 -4.89 0.92 7.12
CA ALA A 90 -4.91 0.84 5.66
C ALA A 90 -4.29 2.09 5.02
N ALA A 91 -3.86 1.98 3.76
CA ALA A 91 -3.29 3.06 2.96
C ALA A 91 -4.33 4.09 2.46
N VAL A 92 -5.21 4.55 3.35
CA VAL A 92 -6.25 5.55 3.03
C VAL A 92 -5.67 6.90 2.60
N ASP A 93 -4.41 7.16 2.97
CA ASP A 93 -3.67 8.36 2.60
C ASP A 93 -3.52 8.53 1.08
N LEU A 94 -3.69 7.46 0.30
CA LEU A 94 -3.65 7.51 -1.17
C LEU A 94 -4.97 7.96 -1.81
N LEU A 95 -6.11 7.84 -1.10
CA LEU A 95 -7.43 8.12 -1.68
C LEU A 95 -7.56 9.55 -2.24
N PRO A 96 -7.07 10.61 -1.57
CA PRO A 96 -7.13 11.98 -2.12
C PRO A 96 -6.35 12.18 -3.41
N PHE A 97 -5.50 11.22 -3.78
CA PHE A 97 -4.67 11.25 -4.99
C PHE A 97 -5.25 10.39 -6.11
N CYS A 98 -6.49 9.88 -6.00
CA CYS A 98 -7.09 9.07 -7.05
C CYS A 98 -6.92 9.70 -8.45
N GLY A 99 -6.34 8.95 -9.40
CA GLY A 99 -6.08 9.42 -10.75
C GLY A 99 -4.99 10.48 -10.89
N ALA A 100 -4.24 10.76 -9.83
CA ALA A 100 -3.06 11.61 -9.88
C ALA A 100 -1.80 10.78 -10.08
N ASP A 101 -0.79 11.43 -10.68
CA ASP A 101 0.55 10.91 -10.71
C ASP A 101 1.30 11.42 -9.47
N VAL A 102 1.89 10.50 -8.74
CA VAL A 102 2.54 10.72 -7.45
C VAL A 102 3.93 10.12 -7.43
N GLU A 103 4.77 10.62 -6.56
CA GLU A 103 5.93 9.89 -6.06
C GLU A 103 5.60 9.35 -4.67
N VAL A 104 5.90 8.08 -4.46
CA VAL A 104 5.73 7.42 -3.17
C VAL A 104 7.07 6.97 -2.63
N ASP A 105 7.16 6.89 -1.31
CA ASP A 105 8.33 6.34 -0.63
C ASP A 105 7.92 5.50 0.59
N GLY A 106 8.57 4.36 0.77
CA GLY A 106 8.10 3.31 1.66
C GLY A 106 8.90 2.02 1.56
N LEU A 107 8.30 0.93 2.03
CA LEU A 107 8.94 -0.39 2.07
C LEU A 107 8.23 -1.34 1.10
N MET A 108 8.98 -1.87 0.14
CA MET A 108 8.54 -2.96 -0.72
C MET A 108 8.87 -4.30 -0.06
N LEU A 109 7.93 -5.23 -0.08
CA LEU A 109 8.16 -6.63 0.23
C LEU A 109 8.22 -7.45 -1.06
N ASP A 110 9.32 -8.19 -1.21
CA ASP A 110 9.48 -9.26 -2.20
C ASP A 110 9.97 -10.51 -1.47
N ASP A 111 9.02 -11.31 -0.99
CA ASP A 111 9.26 -12.50 -0.18
C ASP A 111 8.98 -13.77 -1.00
N PRO A 112 10.03 -14.50 -1.42
CA PRO A 112 9.88 -15.71 -2.21
C PRO A 112 9.29 -16.90 -1.43
N ASP A 113 9.39 -16.90 -0.10
CA ASP A 113 8.94 -18.02 0.73
C ASP A 113 7.41 -18.10 0.79
N ILE A 114 6.75 -16.94 0.70
CA ILE A 114 5.28 -16.82 0.65
C ILE A 114 4.75 -16.35 -0.70
N GLY A 115 5.63 -16.15 -1.68
CA GLY A 115 5.28 -15.66 -3.01
C GLY A 115 4.73 -14.23 -3.02
N ALA A 116 5.05 -13.43 -2.00
CA ALA A 116 4.64 -12.03 -1.93
C ALA A 116 5.51 -11.20 -2.88
N ARG A 117 4.87 -10.51 -3.82
CA ARG A 117 5.52 -9.61 -4.77
C ARG A 117 4.75 -8.32 -4.88
N ASN A 118 5.47 -7.21 -5.01
CA ASN A 118 4.87 -5.89 -5.16
C ASN A 118 3.90 -5.52 -4.02
N ILE A 119 4.14 -6.03 -2.81
CA ILE A 119 3.41 -5.61 -1.61
C ILE A 119 4.15 -4.42 -1.02
N TYR A 120 3.43 -3.34 -0.77
CA TYR A 120 4.04 -2.07 -0.42
C TYR A 120 3.43 -1.47 0.84
N LEU A 121 4.31 -0.99 1.71
CA LEU A 121 3.97 -0.16 2.85
C LEU A 121 4.34 1.27 2.49
N VAL A 122 3.34 2.10 2.20
CA VAL A 122 3.54 3.51 1.90
C VAL A 122 3.83 4.29 3.17
N GLN A 123 4.90 5.08 3.19
CA GLN A 123 5.24 5.96 4.30
C GLN A 123 5.06 7.42 3.95
N ARG A 124 5.34 7.80 2.70
CA ARG A 124 5.25 9.17 2.20
C ARG A 124 4.70 9.22 0.79
N ILE A 125 3.95 10.28 0.51
CA ILE A 125 3.31 10.53 -0.79
C ILE A 125 3.51 12.01 -1.13
N ARG A 126 3.86 12.31 -2.38
CA ARG A 126 3.75 13.66 -2.94
C ARG A 126 3.21 13.59 -4.37
N ARG A 127 2.56 14.64 -4.84
CA ARG A 127 2.23 14.76 -6.26
C ARG A 127 3.49 15.03 -7.07
N LEU A 128 3.55 14.56 -8.33
CA LEU A 128 4.69 14.89 -9.21
C LEU A 128 4.73 16.37 -9.62
N ASP A 129 3.58 17.04 -9.60
CA ASP A 129 3.45 18.48 -9.89
C ASP A 129 3.64 19.36 -8.64
N GLY A 130 4.08 18.79 -7.51
CA GLY A 130 4.30 19.49 -6.26
C GLY A 130 5.55 19.04 -5.51
N ASP A 131 5.97 19.83 -4.53
CA ASP A 131 7.20 19.58 -3.77
C ASP A 131 6.94 19.04 -2.35
N GLU A 132 5.68 19.07 -1.89
CA GLU A 132 5.31 18.74 -0.51
C GLU A 132 5.10 17.23 -0.30
N TRP A 133 5.85 16.66 0.63
CA TRP A 133 5.65 15.29 1.12
C TRP A 133 4.65 15.24 2.25
N ILE A 134 3.69 14.31 2.14
CA ILE A 134 2.71 13.98 3.18
C ILE A 134 3.06 12.62 3.76
N ASN A 135 2.99 12.50 5.08
CA ASN A 135 3.18 11.23 5.78
C ASN A 135 1.90 10.39 5.71
N ALA A 136 2.02 9.14 5.29
CA ALA A 136 0.91 8.20 5.22
C ALA A 136 0.61 7.61 6.60
N GLN A 137 -0.14 8.33 7.44
CA GLN A 137 -0.40 7.94 8.83
C GLN A 137 -1.80 8.32 9.34
N SER A 138 -2.68 8.77 8.44
CA SER A 138 -3.99 9.34 8.79
C SER A 138 -5.06 8.31 9.20
N TRP A 139 -4.79 7.00 9.09
CA TRP A 139 -5.80 5.96 9.31
C TRP A 139 -6.60 6.09 10.61
N THR A 140 -5.95 6.22 11.77
CA THR A 140 -6.65 6.30 13.07
C THR A 140 -7.50 7.57 13.17
N GLU A 141 -7.03 8.68 12.62
CA GLU A 141 -7.78 9.94 12.57
C GLU A 141 -9.02 9.78 11.68
N ASN A 142 -8.85 9.24 10.47
CA ASN A 142 -9.93 8.98 9.53
C ASN A 142 -10.95 7.98 10.10
N TRP A 143 -10.47 6.92 10.76
CA TRP A 143 -11.31 5.95 11.45
C TRP A 143 -12.13 6.62 12.56
N ALA A 144 -11.50 7.46 13.39
CA ALA A 144 -12.19 8.14 14.47
C ALA A 144 -13.27 9.09 13.95
N ALA A 145 -13.00 9.81 12.87
CA ALA A 145 -13.99 10.67 12.21
C ALA A 145 -15.21 9.89 11.68
N GLN A 146 -15.00 8.65 11.23
CA GLN A 146 -16.06 7.75 10.75
C GLN A 146 -16.78 7.00 11.88
N ASN A 147 -16.22 6.98 13.08
CA ASN A 147 -16.73 6.23 14.23
C ASN A 147 -16.82 7.14 15.48
N PRO A 148 -17.60 8.24 15.43
CA PRO A 148 -17.66 9.21 16.54
C PRO A 148 -18.21 8.60 17.84
N ASP A 149 -19.03 7.54 17.72
CA ASP A 149 -19.63 6.85 18.86
C ASP A 149 -18.72 5.75 19.47
N ALA A 150 -17.54 5.51 18.90
CA ALA A 150 -16.58 4.53 19.40
C ALA A 150 -15.88 5.03 20.69
N SER A 151 -16.54 4.79 21.83
CA SER A 151 -16.05 5.17 23.16
C SER A 151 -14.95 4.24 23.70
N GLY A 152 -14.19 4.72 24.70
CA GLY A 152 -13.15 3.95 25.41
C GLY A 152 -11.71 4.31 25.07
N GLU A 153 -10.76 3.72 25.78
CA GLU A 153 -9.32 3.92 25.57
C GLU A 153 -8.68 2.74 24.80
N GLY A 154 -7.50 2.99 24.21
CA GLY A 154 -6.68 1.97 23.57
C GLY A 154 -6.80 1.90 22.04
N PRO A 155 -6.28 0.81 21.43
CA PRO A 155 -6.22 0.67 19.97
C PRO A 155 -7.61 0.76 19.32
N TRP A 156 -7.68 1.40 18.15
CA TRP A 156 -8.94 1.64 17.46
C TRP A 156 -9.72 0.35 17.17
N PHE A 157 -9.03 -0.73 16.78
CA PHE A 157 -9.66 -1.98 16.39
C PHE A 157 -10.38 -2.68 17.54
N ARG A 158 -10.04 -2.38 18.80
CA ARG A 158 -10.78 -2.89 19.97
C ARG A 158 -12.10 -2.17 20.20
N ARG A 159 -12.28 -1.00 19.56
CA ARG A 159 -13.45 -0.13 19.66
C ARG A 159 -14.22 -0.06 18.34
N ASP A 160 -13.73 -0.74 17.30
CA ASP A 160 -14.37 -0.74 15.99
C ASP A 160 -15.65 -1.60 16.06
N PRO A 161 -16.82 -1.04 15.69
CA PRO A 161 -18.08 -1.76 15.79
C PRO A 161 -18.15 -2.98 14.86
N ARG A 162 -17.40 -2.98 13.75
CA ARG A 162 -17.33 -4.14 12.83
C ARG A 162 -16.53 -5.25 13.47
N VAL A 163 -15.37 -4.93 14.07
CA VAL A 163 -14.56 -5.93 14.79
C VAL A 163 -15.34 -6.50 15.98
N ALA A 164 -16.05 -5.65 16.73
CA ALA A 164 -16.89 -6.10 17.83
C ALA A 164 -18.00 -7.05 17.34
N ALA A 165 -18.65 -6.73 16.23
CA ALA A 165 -19.68 -7.58 15.63
C ALA A 165 -19.13 -8.94 15.17
N GLU A 166 -17.95 -8.97 14.54
CA GLU A 166 -17.30 -10.23 14.14
C GLU A 166 -16.97 -11.10 15.36
N ILE A 167 -16.45 -10.51 16.45
CA ILE A 167 -16.16 -11.23 17.70
C ILE A 167 -17.45 -11.75 18.35
N GLU A 168 -18.53 -10.95 18.37
CA GLU A 168 -19.82 -11.40 18.89
C GLU A 168 -20.38 -12.58 18.09
N ALA A 169 -20.24 -12.54 16.76
CA ALA A 169 -20.76 -13.56 15.87
C ALA A 169 -19.92 -14.85 15.87
N HIS A 170 -18.59 -14.73 15.98
CA HIS A 170 -17.66 -15.82 15.65
C HIS A 170 -16.62 -16.13 16.74
N GLY A 171 -16.61 -15.37 17.84
CA GLY A 171 -15.59 -15.45 18.88
C GLY A 171 -14.30 -14.73 18.49
N TYR A 172 -13.42 -14.54 19.47
CA TYR A 172 -12.09 -13.97 19.33
C TYR A 172 -11.19 -14.75 18.38
N LEU A 173 -11.33 -16.08 18.32
CA LEU A 173 -10.53 -16.91 17.41
C LEU A 173 -11.12 -16.99 15.99
N GLY A 174 -12.36 -16.55 15.79
CA GLY A 174 -13.10 -16.73 14.53
C GLY A 174 -13.44 -18.19 14.22
N LEU A 175 -13.32 -19.09 15.21
CA LEU A 175 -13.57 -20.53 15.09
C LEU A 175 -14.89 -20.96 15.74
N GLY A 176 -15.68 -20.00 16.24
CA GLY A 176 -16.96 -20.22 16.93
C GLY A 176 -16.85 -20.11 18.45
N LEU A 177 -17.97 -19.75 19.07
CA LEU A 177 -18.05 -19.42 20.51
C LEU A 177 -17.68 -20.60 21.43
N ASP A 178 -17.99 -21.84 21.03
CA ASP A 178 -17.66 -23.03 21.83
C ASP A 178 -16.14 -23.27 21.89
N VAL A 179 -15.44 -23.03 20.77
CA VAL A 179 -13.97 -23.18 20.69
C VAL A 179 -13.30 -22.10 21.54
N ASP A 180 -13.80 -20.88 21.46
CA ASP A 180 -13.38 -19.77 22.31
C ASP A 180 -13.56 -20.08 23.80
N ALA A 181 -14.73 -20.59 24.21
CA ALA A 181 -14.99 -20.91 25.61
C ALA A 181 -14.05 -22.00 26.14
N ALA A 182 -13.78 -23.02 25.33
CA ALA A 182 -12.82 -24.07 25.66
C ALA A 182 -11.39 -23.53 25.75
N PHE A 183 -10.97 -22.69 24.81
CA PHE A 183 -9.66 -22.06 24.81
C PHE A 183 -9.46 -21.17 26.05
N ILE A 184 -10.44 -20.33 26.38
CA ILE A 184 -10.37 -19.44 27.55
C ILE A 184 -10.23 -20.25 28.83
N ALA A 185 -11.02 -21.32 29.01
CA ALA A 185 -10.97 -22.15 30.21
C ALA A 185 -9.65 -22.93 30.39
N ASP A 186 -8.93 -23.20 29.30
CA ASP A 186 -7.65 -23.92 29.33
C ASP A 186 -6.44 -22.98 29.53
N TRP A 187 -6.50 -21.76 28.99
CA TRP A 187 -5.34 -20.84 28.93
C TRP A 187 -5.39 -19.66 29.89
N PHE A 188 -6.53 -19.36 30.52
CA PHE A 188 -6.72 -18.20 31.43
C PHE A 188 -7.47 -18.57 32.71
#